data_AF-A0A8S2E3V5-F1
#
_entry.id   AF-A0A8S2E3V5-F1
#
_cell.length_a   1.000
_cell.length_b   1.000
_cell.length_c   1.000
_cell.angle_alpha   90.00
_cell.angle_beta   90.00
_cell.angle_gamma   90.00
#
_symmetry.space_group_name_H-M   'P 1'
#
loop_
_entity.id
_entity.type
_entity.pdbx_description
1 polymer ?
#
loop_
_entity_poly.entity_id
_entity_poly.type
_entity_poly.pdbx_seq_one_letter_code
_entity_poly.pdbx_strand_id
1 'polypeptide(L)'
;PDTEPITPPGEQCESQGTVVTSSATRAVVVPTPVRDRVFFGSTGIPSVNLLALSENLSSDSHTLSTSSSFEISEPPVMTQRPTYTIIADSHLQYLPKRIRRQHYDIHIDAIRGLQWFDRYDNQLSVETVINKPANVQSIASSTAVLLAIGTNTLRNVESFRAIQQVRRTVNTIREQHPHLSDSHLIVTRCFPCQRETKPFPLDLLRKNISTYNNLLYNLSRQLQFSILDCGVQDKHLSQADKMHLSDEGRDLYYSSIYTYFDALQQSQVAVAPYLNRSKSPSSPTSHHHHSKTQSHHRSPSPQHASSTTTKHRRWTSQPPAPQPFNHQQPPVPPNMASQNSSYSRTSTHNKKMKNIKNSIKCHSKDYQYCVHREVYEKFTIQELKDILRGLGLRFKKTNKQFIDGKMILSIALFAEEQRTEFEQRLHDHLFTEEHYVQLVGHRL
;
A
#
# COMPACT_ATOMS: atom_id res chain seq x y z
N PRO A 1 22.35 52.75 -39.64
CA PRO A 1 21.55 53.99 -39.53
C PRO A 1 21.24 54.25 -38.06
N ASP A 2 22.08 55.09 -37.49
CA ASP A 2 22.22 55.48 -36.10
C ASP A 2 21.02 56.28 -35.59
N THR A 3 20.57 56.04 -34.35
CA THR A 3 20.44 57.05 -33.27
C THR A 3 19.79 56.42 -32.01
N GLU A 4 20.54 56.37 -30.92
CA GLU A 4 20.04 56.56 -29.54
C GLU A 4 19.97 58.08 -29.24
N PRO A 5 19.65 58.58 -28.02
CA PRO A 5 18.58 58.25 -27.05
C PRO A 5 17.90 59.54 -26.50
N ILE A 6 16.69 59.50 -25.92
CA ILE A 6 16.21 60.57 -25.00
C ILE A 6 15.30 60.00 -23.89
N THR A 7 15.63 60.32 -22.64
CA THR A 7 14.82 60.18 -21.40
C THR A 7 14.33 61.59 -20.94
N PRO A 8 13.53 61.70 -19.87
CA PRO A 8 12.09 61.99 -19.79
C PRO A 8 11.76 63.49 -19.53
N PRO A 9 10.48 63.89 -19.35
CA PRO A 9 9.90 64.06 -18.00
C PRO A 9 8.40 63.66 -18.01
N GLY A 10 7.59 63.63 -16.96
CA GLY A 10 7.58 64.21 -15.63
C GLY A 10 6.15 64.05 -15.09
N GLU A 11 6.00 64.22 -13.79
CA GLU A 11 4.82 64.02 -12.96
C GLU A 11 3.55 64.78 -13.39
N GLN A 12 2.38 64.19 -13.10
CA GLN A 12 1.15 64.80 -12.52
C GLN A 12 0.12 63.66 -12.35
N CYS A 13 -0.25 63.26 -11.13
CA CYS A 13 -1.22 63.83 -10.17
C CYS A 13 -2.69 63.62 -10.56
N GLU A 14 -3.49 63.30 -9.52
CA GLU A 14 -4.96 63.16 -9.47
C GLU A 14 -5.55 61.83 -9.99
N SER A 15 -6.60 61.23 -9.40
CA SER A 15 -7.28 61.39 -8.11
C SER A 15 -8.29 60.22 -7.97
N GLN A 16 -8.63 59.90 -6.72
CA GLN A 16 -9.91 59.34 -6.24
C GLN A 16 -10.41 57.97 -6.74
N GLY A 17 -10.54 57.04 -5.79
CA GLY A 17 -11.27 55.78 -5.95
C GLY A 17 -11.70 55.23 -4.58
N THR A 18 -12.95 55.51 -4.24
CA THR A 18 -13.72 55.20 -3.02
C THR A 18 -13.56 53.77 -2.51
N VAL A 19 -13.22 53.62 -1.22
CA VAL A 19 -13.25 52.36 -0.47
C VAL A 19 -14.68 52.10 -0.01
N VAL A 20 -15.33 51.09 -0.61
CA VAL A 20 -16.56 50.48 -0.06
C VAL A 20 -16.14 49.31 0.82
N THR A 21 -16.33 49.49 2.13
CA THR A 21 -16.22 48.42 3.13
C THR A 21 -17.43 47.49 3.01
N SER A 22 -17.18 46.22 2.67
CA SER A 22 -18.19 45.17 2.76
C SER A 22 -17.86 44.19 3.89
N SER A 23 -18.91 43.93 4.65
CA SER A 23 -18.98 43.27 5.95
C SER A 23 -18.64 41.78 5.86
N ALA A 24 -17.77 41.30 6.75
CA ALA A 24 -17.47 39.88 6.90
C ALA A 24 -18.59 39.14 7.63
N THR A 25 -19.37 38.36 6.87
CA THR A 25 -20.33 37.39 7.44
C THR A 25 -19.58 36.12 7.85
N ARG A 26 -19.61 35.84 9.15
CA ARG A 26 -19.14 34.63 9.82
C ARG A 26 -19.88 33.40 9.27
N ALA A 27 -19.18 32.51 8.57
CA ALA A 27 -19.66 31.15 8.32
C ALA A 27 -19.08 30.21 9.40
N VAL A 28 -19.95 29.77 10.31
CA VAL A 28 -19.66 28.70 11.27
C VAL A 28 -19.75 27.38 10.49
N VAL A 29 -18.59 26.78 10.19
CA VAL A 29 -18.52 25.43 9.65
C VAL A 29 -18.67 24.45 10.81
N VAL A 30 -19.80 23.75 10.84
CA VAL A 30 -20.07 22.63 11.73
C VAL A 30 -19.26 21.42 11.21
N PRO A 31 -18.38 20.81 12.01
CA PRO A 31 -17.72 19.57 11.61
C PRO A 31 -18.74 18.44 11.55
N THR A 32 -18.84 17.81 10.38
CA THR A 32 -19.54 16.52 10.22
C THR A 32 -18.75 15.45 10.98
N PRO A 33 -19.38 14.58 11.77
CA PRO A 33 -18.66 13.59 12.54
C PRO A 33 -18.06 12.54 11.60
N VAL A 34 -16.74 12.41 11.64
CA VAL A 34 -16.01 11.26 11.13
C VAL A 34 -16.56 10.03 11.84
N ARG A 35 -17.19 9.12 11.09
CA ARG A 35 -17.55 7.80 11.60
C ARG A 35 -16.26 7.02 11.80
N ASP A 36 -15.73 7.06 13.02
CA ASP A 36 -14.76 6.08 13.50
C ASP A 36 -15.44 4.71 13.46
N ARG A 37 -15.20 3.96 12.38
CA ARG A 37 -15.39 2.51 12.40
C ARG A 37 -14.29 1.96 13.28
N VAL A 38 -14.67 1.60 14.50
CA VAL A 38 -13.87 0.83 15.46
C VAL A 38 -13.33 -0.40 14.74
N PHE A 39 -12.02 -0.41 14.48
CA PHE A 39 -11.29 -1.59 14.06
C PHE A 39 -11.14 -2.51 15.27
N PHE A 40 -11.66 -3.73 15.17
CA PHE A 40 -11.36 -4.77 16.15
C PHE A 40 -9.89 -5.14 16.05
N GLY A 41 -9.14 -4.76 17.08
CA GLY A 41 -7.83 -5.33 17.36
C GLY A 41 -7.96 -6.83 17.56
N SER A 42 -7.07 -7.56 16.90
CA SER A 42 -6.80 -8.97 17.11
C SER A 42 -6.64 -9.29 18.61
N THR A 43 -7.65 -9.92 19.21
CA THR A 43 -7.53 -10.87 20.32
C THR A 43 -8.81 -11.71 20.41
N GLY A 44 -8.68 -13.03 20.33
CA GLY A 44 -9.71 -13.99 20.73
C GLY A 44 -10.57 -14.55 19.61
N ILE A 45 -10.24 -15.76 19.14
CA ILE A 45 -11.17 -16.64 18.43
C ILE A 45 -12.08 -17.28 19.50
N PRO A 46 -13.41 -17.07 19.50
CA PRO A 46 -14.29 -17.91 20.29
C PRO A 46 -14.55 -19.21 19.52
N SER A 47 -14.26 -20.34 20.16
CA SER A 47 -14.66 -21.66 19.69
C SER A 47 -16.19 -21.76 19.71
N VAL A 48 -16.80 -22.00 18.55
CA VAL A 48 -18.24 -22.27 18.46
C VAL A 48 -18.44 -23.78 18.39
N ASN A 49 -19.06 -24.33 19.42
CA ASN A 49 -19.57 -25.70 19.44
C ASN A 49 -20.66 -25.85 18.37
N LEU A 50 -20.45 -26.77 17.44
CA LEU A 50 -21.39 -27.12 16.38
C LEU A 50 -21.99 -28.49 16.72
N LEU A 51 -23.09 -28.49 17.46
CA LEU A 51 -23.91 -29.67 17.73
C LEU A 51 -25.38 -29.31 17.67
N ALA A 52 -26.12 -30.20 16.99
CA ALA A 52 -27.57 -30.31 16.87
C ALA A 52 -28.29 -29.28 15.99
N LEU A 53 -28.81 -29.76 14.86
CA LEU A 53 -30.24 -29.70 14.54
C LEU A 53 -30.52 -30.70 13.40
N SER A 54 -31.03 -31.85 13.79
CA SER A 54 -31.67 -32.84 12.92
C SER A 54 -33.16 -32.90 13.26
N GLU A 55 -33.95 -33.18 12.23
CA GLU A 55 -35.33 -33.67 12.25
C GLU A 55 -36.45 -32.66 12.58
N ASN A 56 -37.28 -32.39 11.57
CA ASN A 56 -38.71 -32.73 11.65
C ASN A 56 -39.30 -32.83 10.23
N LEU A 57 -39.59 -34.07 9.84
CA LEU A 57 -40.50 -34.44 8.76
C LEU A 57 -41.91 -34.50 9.37
N SER A 58 -42.83 -33.71 8.85
CA SER A 58 -44.26 -33.95 9.03
C SER A 58 -44.96 -33.71 7.69
N SER A 59 -45.45 -34.82 7.15
CA SER A 59 -46.36 -34.89 6.02
C SER A 59 -47.71 -34.31 6.42
N ASP A 60 -48.26 -33.43 5.60
CA ASP A 60 -49.70 -33.25 5.52
C ASP A 60 -50.10 -32.93 4.07
N SER A 61 -50.90 -33.85 3.54
CA SER A 61 -51.65 -33.77 2.29
C SER A 61 -52.91 -32.96 2.52
N HIS A 62 -53.25 -31.97 1.68
CA HIS A 62 -54.66 -31.66 1.35
C HIS A 62 -54.83 -30.77 0.10
N THR A 63 -55.71 -31.28 -0.78
CA THR A 63 -56.72 -30.61 -1.64
C THR A 63 -56.30 -29.57 -2.68
N LEU A 64 -56.47 -30.02 -3.94
CA LEU A 64 -56.55 -29.27 -5.18
C LEU A 64 -57.67 -28.22 -5.15
N SER A 65 -57.34 -26.98 -5.47
CA SER A 65 -58.28 -25.97 -5.95
C SER A 65 -57.64 -25.24 -7.13
N THR A 66 -58.09 -25.61 -8.32
CA THR A 66 -57.72 -25.04 -9.61
C THR A 66 -58.34 -23.64 -9.77
N SER A 67 -57.54 -22.61 -9.52
CA SER A 67 -57.76 -21.26 -10.04
C SER A 67 -56.56 -20.88 -10.90
N SER A 68 -56.75 -21.03 -12.22
CA SER A 68 -55.78 -20.72 -13.27
C SER A 68 -55.63 -19.20 -13.43
N SER A 69 -54.84 -18.59 -12.54
CA SER A 69 -54.15 -17.34 -12.83
C SER A 69 -52.76 -17.70 -13.34
N PHE A 70 -52.45 -17.34 -14.60
CA PHE A 70 -51.12 -17.41 -15.16
C PHE A 70 -50.21 -16.45 -14.37
N GLU A 71 -49.63 -16.94 -13.27
CA GLU A 71 -48.47 -16.32 -12.65
C GLU A 71 -47.32 -16.47 -13.63
N ILE A 72 -46.95 -15.35 -14.27
CA ILE A 72 -45.68 -15.21 -14.96
C ILE A 72 -44.62 -15.27 -13.85
N SER A 73 -44.20 -16.49 -13.50
CA SER A 73 -43.06 -16.75 -12.64
C SER A 73 -41.85 -16.10 -13.30
N GLU A 74 -41.46 -14.91 -12.82
CA GLU A 74 -40.21 -14.30 -13.23
C GLU A 74 -39.09 -15.34 -13.06
N PRO A 75 -38.25 -15.56 -14.09
CA PRO A 75 -37.15 -16.50 -13.97
C PRO A 75 -36.32 -16.08 -12.76
N PRO A 76 -35.94 -17.02 -11.88
CA PRO A 76 -35.20 -16.70 -10.67
C PRO A 76 -33.96 -15.90 -11.08
N VAL A 77 -33.89 -14.65 -10.63
CA VAL A 77 -32.75 -13.77 -10.88
C VAL A 77 -31.52 -14.49 -10.34
N MET A 78 -30.72 -15.07 -11.23
CA MET A 78 -29.47 -15.71 -10.84
C MET A 78 -28.56 -14.60 -10.32
N THR A 79 -28.52 -14.44 -9.00
CA THR A 79 -27.58 -13.55 -8.34
C THR A 79 -26.18 -13.99 -8.73
N GLN A 80 -25.52 -13.17 -9.55
CA GLN A 80 -24.14 -13.43 -9.94
C GLN A 80 -23.29 -13.49 -8.67
N ARG A 81 -22.47 -14.54 -8.56
CA ARG A 81 -21.57 -14.70 -7.42
C ARG A 81 -20.50 -13.61 -7.48
N PRO A 82 -20.14 -12.99 -6.35
CA PRO A 82 -19.00 -12.10 -6.27
C PRO A 82 -17.74 -12.76 -6.84
N THR A 83 -16.96 -11.97 -7.56
CA THR A 83 -15.73 -12.41 -8.21
C THR A 83 -14.58 -11.56 -7.70
N TYR A 84 -13.48 -12.18 -7.29
CA TYR A 84 -12.28 -11.48 -6.83
C TYR A 84 -11.13 -11.72 -7.80
N THR A 85 -10.35 -10.68 -8.10
CA THR A 85 -9.12 -10.81 -8.88
C THR A 85 -7.90 -10.67 -7.98
N ILE A 86 -6.93 -11.56 -8.12
CA ILE A 86 -5.63 -11.47 -7.46
C ILE A 86 -4.56 -11.33 -8.53
N ILE A 87 -3.75 -10.28 -8.43
CA ILE A 87 -2.54 -10.09 -9.24
C ILE A 87 -1.35 -10.25 -8.30
N ALA A 88 -0.49 -11.20 -8.59
CA ALA A 88 0.55 -11.64 -7.66
C ALA A 88 1.88 -11.93 -8.34
N ASP A 89 2.94 -11.98 -7.54
CA ASP A 89 4.22 -12.52 -7.97
C ASP A 89 4.26 -14.07 -7.86
N SER A 90 5.46 -14.65 -7.84
CA SER A 90 5.67 -16.11 -7.77
C SER A 90 5.12 -16.77 -6.50
N HIS A 91 4.77 -16.04 -5.44
CA HIS A 91 4.29 -16.67 -4.20
C HIS A 91 2.92 -17.36 -4.35
N LEU A 92 2.10 -16.93 -5.32
CA LEU A 92 0.81 -17.54 -5.62
C LEU A 92 0.80 -18.40 -6.90
N GLN A 93 1.94 -18.61 -7.55
CA GLN A 93 2.01 -19.34 -8.83
C GLN A 93 1.60 -20.82 -8.75
N TYR A 94 1.58 -21.38 -7.54
CA TYR A 94 1.20 -22.77 -7.29
C TYR A 94 -0.31 -22.95 -7.04
N LEU A 95 -1.06 -21.85 -6.90
CA LEU A 95 -2.51 -21.92 -6.84
C LEU A 95 -3.09 -22.05 -8.25
N PRO A 96 -4.24 -22.74 -8.41
CA PRO A 96 -4.92 -22.78 -9.70
C PRO A 96 -5.37 -21.37 -10.08
N LYS A 97 -5.32 -21.05 -11.38
CA LYS A 97 -5.72 -19.74 -11.93
C LYS A 97 -7.16 -19.32 -11.57
N ARG A 98 -8.02 -20.29 -11.27
CA ARG A 98 -9.38 -20.04 -10.80
C ARG A 98 -9.68 -20.94 -9.61
N ILE A 99 -10.22 -20.36 -8.54
CA ILE A 99 -10.70 -21.07 -7.37
C ILE A 99 -12.19 -20.76 -7.21
N ARG A 100 -13.01 -21.80 -7.14
CA ARG A 100 -14.44 -21.67 -6.92
C ARG A 100 -14.76 -22.03 -5.47
N ARG A 101 -15.39 -21.11 -4.75
CA ARG A 101 -15.95 -21.35 -3.41
C ARG A 101 -17.48 -21.43 -3.50
N GLN A 102 -18.12 -21.75 -2.38
CA GLN A 102 -19.57 -21.87 -2.31
C GLN A 102 -20.26 -20.56 -2.70
N HIS A 103 -19.69 -19.42 -2.27
CA HIS A 103 -20.33 -18.10 -2.37
C HIS A 103 -19.64 -17.11 -3.31
N TYR A 104 -18.41 -17.39 -3.74
CA TYR A 104 -17.64 -16.48 -4.60
C TYR A 104 -16.61 -17.23 -5.46
N ASP A 105 -16.07 -16.55 -6.46
CA ASP A 105 -14.98 -17.04 -7.31
C ASP A 105 -13.73 -16.16 -7.13
N ILE A 106 -12.55 -16.76 -7.23
CA ILE A 106 -11.26 -16.05 -7.27
C ILE A 106 -10.59 -16.34 -8.62
N HIS A 107 -10.16 -15.29 -9.31
CA HIS A 107 -9.26 -15.32 -10.47
C HIS A 107 -7.87 -14.90 -10.04
N ILE A 108 -6.84 -15.67 -10.42
CA ILE A 108 -5.46 -15.44 -10.02
C ILE A 108 -4.59 -15.31 -11.27
N ASP A 109 -3.93 -14.16 -11.41
CA ASP A 109 -2.84 -13.94 -12.36
C ASP A 109 -1.52 -13.78 -11.59
N ALA A 110 -0.75 -14.86 -11.52
CA ALA A 110 0.51 -14.92 -10.80
C ALA A 110 1.69 -14.97 -11.80
N ILE A 111 2.55 -13.95 -11.74
CA ILE A 111 3.67 -13.78 -12.68
C ILE A 111 4.99 -13.83 -11.89
N ARG A 112 5.84 -14.80 -12.20
CA ARG A 112 7.13 -14.94 -11.52
C ARG A 112 8.00 -13.70 -11.76
N GLY A 113 8.52 -13.14 -10.67
CA GLY A 113 9.39 -11.98 -10.74
C GLY A 113 8.65 -10.64 -10.90
N LEU A 114 7.31 -10.63 -10.80
CA LEU A 114 6.52 -9.39 -10.86
C LEU A 114 6.99 -8.37 -9.81
N GLN A 115 7.07 -7.12 -10.24
CA GLN A 115 7.53 -5.96 -9.47
C GLN A 115 6.56 -4.79 -9.66
N TRP A 116 6.47 -3.91 -8.67
CA TRP A 116 5.77 -2.63 -8.83
C TRP A 116 6.26 -1.84 -10.04
N PHE A 117 7.55 -1.94 -10.33
CA PHE A 117 8.19 -1.33 -11.48
C PHE A 117 9.50 -2.07 -11.78
N ASP A 118 9.71 -2.43 -13.04
CA ASP A 118 10.94 -3.05 -13.54
C ASP A 118 11.47 -2.23 -14.73
N ARG A 119 12.74 -1.83 -14.67
CA ARG A 119 13.39 -1.01 -15.71
C ARG A 119 13.89 -1.81 -16.90
N TYR A 120 14.07 -3.11 -16.71
CA TYR A 120 14.73 -4.00 -17.65
C TYR A 120 13.71 -4.82 -18.43
N ASP A 121 12.65 -5.26 -17.76
CA ASP A 121 11.55 -5.99 -18.37
C ASP A 121 10.20 -5.40 -17.98
N ASN A 122 9.65 -4.55 -18.85
CA ASN A 122 8.33 -3.95 -18.63
C ASN A 122 7.22 -4.99 -18.45
N GLN A 123 7.36 -6.22 -18.97
CA GLN A 123 6.37 -7.28 -18.79
C GLN A 123 6.27 -7.76 -17.33
N LEU A 124 7.29 -7.49 -16.51
CA LEU A 124 7.34 -7.76 -15.08
C LEU A 124 6.94 -6.54 -14.23
N SER A 125 6.43 -5.46 -14.85
CA SER A 125 5.85 -4.32 -14.14
C SER A 125 4.35 -4.52 -13.90
N VAL A 126 3.88 -4.26 -12.68
CA VAL A 126 2.45 -4.29 -12.32
C VAL A 126 1.63 -3.41 -13.26
N GLU A 127 2.12 -2.23 -13.62
CA GLU A 127 1.42 -1.32 -14.54
C GLU A 127 1.16 -1.97 -15.92
N THR A 128 2.14 -2.68 -16.48
CA THR A 128 1.93 -3.41 -17.74
C THR A 128 0.94 -4.55 -17.56
N VAL A 129 0.98 -5.26 -16.42
CA VAL A 129 0.11 -6.40 -16.14
C VAL A 129 -1.34 -5.99 -15.95
N ILE A 130 -1.64 -4.94 -15.18
CA ILE A 130 -3.02 -4.48 -14.95
C ILE A 130 -3.66 -3.99 -16.26
N ASN A 131 -2.87 -3.42 -17.17
CA ASN A 131 -3.34 -2.89 -18.44
C ASN A 131 -3.46 -3.95 -19.55
N LYS A 132 -3.15 -5.23 -19.29
CA LYS A 132 -3.38 -6.31 -20.27
C LYS A 132 -4.88 -6.48 -20.48
N PRO A 133 -5.38 -6.66 -21.72
CA PRO A 133 -6.82 -6.78 -22.00
C PRO A 133 -7.55 -7.81 -21.13
N ALA A 134 -6.93 -8.98 -20.90
CA ALA A 134 -7.50 -10.02 -20.05
C ALA A 134 -7.65 -9.57 -18.58
N ASN A 135 -6.68 -8.82 -18.06
CA ASN A 135 -6.69 -8.32 -16.68
C ASN A 135 -7.63 -7.13 -16.52
N VAL A 136 -7.67 -6.21 -17.49
CA VAL A 136 -8.66 -5.13 -17.53
C VAL A 136 -10.08 -5.70 -17.44
N GLN A 137 -10.39 -6.74 -18.22
CA GLN A 137 -11.70 -7.40 -18.18
C GLN A 137 -11.95 -8.12 -16.84
N SER A 138 -10.94 -8.81 -16.29
CA SER A 138 -11.04 -9.48 -15.00
C SER A 138 -11.30 -8.47 -13.87
N ILE A 139 -10.57 -7.36 -13.85
CA ILE A 139 -10.73 -6.28 -12.87
C ILE A 139 -12.09 -5.60 -13.03
N ALA A 140 -12.52 -5.31 -14.26
CA ALA A 140 -13.81 -4.67 -14.56
C ALA A 140 -15.01 -5.45 -14.02
N SER A 141 -14.92 -6.79 -13.97
CA SER A 141 -15.98 -7.67 -13.47
C SER A 141 -15.81 -8.07 -12.01
N SER A 142 -14.74 -7.63 -11.35
CA SER A 142 -14.43 -8.04 -9.97
C SER A 142 -15.08 -7.14 -8.93
N THR A 143 -15.55 -7.76 -7.85
CA THR A 143 -15.99 -7.13 -6.61
C THR A 143 -14.83 -6.59 -5.78
N ALA A 144 -13.64 -7.20 -5.86
CA ALA A 144 -12.43 -6.71 -5.22
C ALA A 144 -11.17 -7.17 -5.95
N VAL A 145 -10.08 -6.41 -5.80
CA VAL A 145 -8.78 -6.73 -6.37
C VAL A 145 -7.72 -6.76 -5.28
N LEU A 146 -6.97 -7.87 -5.21
CA LEU A 146 -5.82 -8.05 -4.33
C LEU A 146 -4.52 -7.94 -5.13
N LEU A 147 -3.65 -7.03 -4.72
CA LEU A 147 -2.29 -6.89 -5.23
C LEU A 147 -1.30 -7.53 -4.23
N ALA A 148 -0.81 -8.73 -4.56
CA ALA A 148 0.11 -9.52 -3.77
C ALA A 148 1.53 -9.44 -4.35
N ILE A 149 2.13 -8.24 -4.27
CA ILE A 149 3.44 -7.91 -4.86
C ILE A 149 4.30 -7.17 -3.82
N GLY A 150 5.62 -7.34 -3.86
CA GLY A 150 6.52 -6.39 -3.20
C GLY A 150 7.95 -6.89 -3.03
N THR A 151 8.13 -8.18 -2.75
CA THR A 151 9.44 -8.75 -2.39
C THR A 151 10.49 -8.55 -3.47
N ASN A 152 10.15 -8.77 -4.75
CA ASN A 152 11.08 -8.57 -5.86
C ASN A 152 11.51 -7.11 -6.02
N THR A 153 10.58 -6.16 -5.86
CA THR A 153 10.86 -4.72 -5.95
C THR A 153 11.77 -4.26 -4.81
N LEU A 154 11.43 -4.58 -3.56
CA LEU A 154 12.12 -4.04 -2.38
C LEU A 154 13.53 -4.59 -2.18
N ARG A 155 13.86 -5.68 -2.88
CA ARG A 155 15.24 -6.19 -2.96
C ARG A 155 16.16 -5.30 -3.79
N ASN A 156 15.65 -4.47 -4.69
CA ASN A 156 16.48 -3.67 -5.59
C ASN A 156 16.10 -2.19 -5.62
N VAL A 157 14.99 -1.82 -4.99
CA VAL A 157 14.42 -0.47 -5.03
C VAL A 157 14.13 0.00 -3.61
N GLU A 158 14.48 1.25 -3.34
CA GLU A 158 14.15 1.91 -2.07
C GLU A 158 12.62 1.98 -1.87
N SER A 159 12.19 1.76 -0.64
CA SER A 159 10.80 1.71 -0.20
C SER A 159 9.99 2.92 -0.65
N PHE A 160 10.60 4.11 -0.63
CA PHE A 160 9.95 5.32 -1.10
C PHE A 160 9.59 5.28 -2.60
N ARG A 161 10.49 4.79 -3.45
CA ARG A 161 10.19 4.67 -4.88
C ARG A 161 9.11 3.63 -5.12
N ALA A 162 9.17 2.52 -4.38
CA ALA A 162 8.13 1.49 -4.45
C ALA A 162 6.75 2.04 -4.05
N ILE A 163 6.66 2.84 -2.98
CA ILE A 163 5.36 3.37 -2.53
C ILE A 163 4.74 4.38 -3.53
N GLN A 164 5.58 5.15 -4.25
CA GLN A 164 5.08 6.02 -5.32
C GLN A 164 4.47 5.22 -6.47
N GLN A 165 5.02 4.04 -6.78
CA GLN A 165 4.42 3.14 -7.77
C GLN A 165 3.10 2.56 -7.28
N VAL A 166 3.03 2.13 -6.00
CA VAL A 166 1.75 1.69 -5.40
C VAL A 166 0.68 2.78 -5.52
N ARG A 167 1.01 4.04 -5.18
CA ARG A 167 0.09 5.18 -5.33
C ARG A 167 -0.43 5.30 -6.76
N ARG A 168 0.47 5.31 -7.75
CA ARG A 168 0.10 5.40 -9.17
C ARG A 168 -0.79 4.24 -9.60
N THR A 169 -0.40 3.00 -9.28
CA THR A 169 -1.19 1.80 -9.59
C THR A 169 -2.59 1.87 -8.98
N VAL A 170 -2.71 2.27 -7.72
CA VAL A 170 -4.02 2.42 -7.04
C VAL A 170 -4.89 3.45 -7.77
N ASN A 171 -4.33 4.62 -8.10
CA ASN A 171 -5.07 5.67 -8.81
C ASN A 171 -5.49 5.20 -10.21
N THR A 172 -4.58 4.62 -10.99
CA THR A 172 -4.89 4.08 -12.33
C THR A 172 -6.00 3.05 -12.30
N ILE A 173 -5.96 2.09 -11.37
CA ILE A 173 -7.02 1.08 -11.26
C ILE A 173 -8.37 1.75 -10.99
N ARG A 174 -8.43 2.76 -10.11
CA ARG A 174 -9.69 3.44 -9.79
C ARG A 174 -10.21 4.34 -10.90
N GLU A 175 -9.31 5.01 -11.62
CA GLU A 175 -9.67 5.80 -12.80
C GLU A 175 -10.28 4.90 -13.87
N GLN A 176 -9.71 3.72 -14.10
CA GLN A 176 -10.20 2.75 -15.09
C GLN A 176 -11.42 1.94 -14.59
N HIS A 177 -11.54 1.75 -13.29
CA HIS A 177 -12.54 0.89 -12.66
C HIS A 177 -13.19 1.58 -11.44
N PRO A 178 -14.08 2.56 -11.66
CA PRO A 178 -14.64 3.39 -10.58
C PRO A 178 -15.46 2.62 -9.55
N HIS A 179 -15.95 1.41 -9.87
CA HIS A 179 -16.65 0.53 -8.92
C HIS A 179 -15.73 0.01 -7.81
N LEU A 180 -14.41 0.18 -7.93
CA LEU A 180 -13.42 -0.18 -6.91
C LEU A 180 -13.01 1.00 -6.00
N SER A 181 -13.82 2.05 -5.94
CA SER A 181 -13.52 3.28 -5.18
C SER A 181 -13.46 3.06 -3.65
N ASP A 182 -14.28 2.16 -3.08
CA ASP A 182 -14.48 2.03 -1.63
C ASP A 182 -13.88 0.74 -0.99
N SER A 183 -12.60 0.74 -0.60
CA SER A 183 -11.93 -0.39 0.11
C SER A 183 -11.87 -1.75 -0.62
N HIS A 184 -12.38 -1.82 -1.86
CA HIS A 184 -12.37 -2.99 -2.73
C HIS A 184 -11.01 -3.26 -3.39
N LEU A 185 -10.05 -2.34 -3.24
CA LEU A 185 -8.66 -2.57 -3.56
C LEU A 185 -7.91 -2.99 -2.29
N ILE A 186 -7.16 -4.07 -2.37
CA ILE A 186 -6.41 -4.65 -1.26
C ILE A 186 -4.94 -4.77 -1.69
N VAL A 187 -4.01 -4.36 -0.82
CA VAL A 187 -2.57 -4.52 -1.06
C VAL A 187 -1.97 -5.31 0.10
N THR A 188 -1.21 -6.36 -0.19
CA THR A 188 -0.55 -7.13 0.87
C THR A 188 0.64 -6.36 1.46
N ARG A 189 0.89 -6.51 2.76
CA ARG A 189 2.21 -6.14 3.30
C ARG A 189 3.29 -7.01 2.65
N CYS A 190 4.46 -6.42 2.40
CA CYS A 190 5.62 -7.22 2.03
C CYS A 190 6.10 -7.97 3.28
N PHE A 191 6.09 -9.29 3.24
CA PHE A 191 6.63 -10.10 4.32
C PHE A 191 8.16 -10.09 4.33
N PRO A 192 8.82 -10.63 5.39
CA PRO A 192 10.27 -10.61 5.50
C PRO A 192 10.98 -11.29 4.32
N CYS A 193 12.14 -10.78 3.95
CA CYS A 193 13.02 -11.38 2.96
C CYS A 193 14.46 -11.27 3.47
N GLN A 194 15.20 -12.39 3.40
CA GLN A 194 16.61 -12.42 3.83
C GLN A 194 17.57 -12.67 2.68
N ARG A 195 17.06 -12.69 1.43
CA ARG A 195 17.88 -12.80 0.24
C ARG A 195 18.43 -11.45 -0.17
N GLU A 196 19.63 -11.17 0.30
CA GLU A 196 20.36 -9.94 0.00
C GLU A 196 20.54 -9.70 -1.52
N THR A 197 20.81 -8.45 -1.84
CA THR A 197 21.29 -8.00 -3.14
C THR A 197 22.43 -7.02 -2.94
N LYS A 198 23.20 -6.74 -3.99
CA LYS A 198 24.30 -5.77 -3.92
C LYS A 198 23.85 -4.39 -3.40
N PRO A 199 22.69 -3.84 -3.81
CA PRO A 199 22.21 -2.56 -3.26
C PRO A 199 21.62 -2.67 -1.84
N PHE A 200 21.13 -3.84 -1.42
CA PHE A 200 20.48 -4.04 -0.12
C PHE A 200 21.03 -5.29 0.60
N PRO A 201 22.12 -5.13 1.38
CA PRO A 201 22.52 -6.08 2.43
C PRO A 201 21.39 -6.31 3.45
N LEU A 202 21.44 -7.39 4.23
CA LEU A 202 20.30 -7.86 5.03
C LEU A 202 19.70 -6.80 5.97
N ASP A 203 20.53 -6.07 6.71
CA ASP A 203 20.03 -5.04 7.64
C ASP A 203 19.35 -3.88 6.91
N LEU A 204 19.91 -3.47 5.77
CA LEU A 204 19.31 -2.44 4.92
C LEU A 204 18.04 -2.96 4.25
N LEU A 205 18.00 -4.22 3.83
CA LEU A 205 16.82 -4.86 3.26
C LEU A 205 15.67 -4.93 4.27
N ARG A 206 15.96 -5.39 5.51
CA ARG A 206 14.99 -5.43 6.60
C ARG A 206 14.44 -4.05 6.92
N LYS A 207 15.32 -3.05 7.03
CA LYS A 207 14.92 -1.66 7.22
C LYS A 207 14.06 -1.18 6.05
N ASN A 208 14.44 -1.47 4.81
CA ASN A 208 13.71 -1.08 3.61
C ASN A 208 12.30 -1.67 3.59
N ILE A 209 12.14 -2.96 3.89
CA ILE A 209 10.84 -3.64 3.96
C ILE A 209 9.97 -3.05 5.08
N SER A 210 10.55 -2.84 6.27
CA SER A 210 9.83 -2.21 7.39
C SER A 210 9.37 -0.80 7.04
N THR A 211 10.22 0.02 6.42
CA THR A 211 9.86 1.37 5.96
C THR A 211 8.76 1.30 4.91
N TYR A 212 8.84 0.41 3.93
CA TYR A 212 7.79 0.22 2.93
C TYR A 212 6.43 -0.09 3.57
N ASN A 213 6.39 -1.06 4.49
CA ASN A 213 5.13 -1.45 5.12
C ASN A 213 4.51 -0.33 5.97
N ASN A 214 5.32 0.52 6.61
CA ASN A 214 4.83 1.69 7.34
C ASN A 214 4.30 2.76 6.37
N LEU A 215 5.00 3.00 5.27
CA LEU A 215 4.55 3.92 4.21
C LEU A 215 3.26 3.41 3.55
N LEU A 216 3.13 2.09 3.35
CA LEU A 216 1.93 1.45 2.82
C LEU A 216 0.72 1.69 3.72
N TYR A 217 0.88 1.55 5.04
CA TYR A 217 -0.17 1.86 6.02
C TYR A 217 -0.62 3.33 5.95
N ASN A 218 0.31 4.26 5.84
CA ASN A 218 -0.04 5.67 5.68
C ASN A 218 -0.76 5.92 4.35
N LEU A 219 -0.27 5.32 3.25
CA LEU A 219 -0.87 5.45 1.94
C LEU A 219 -2.28 4.85 1.89
N SER A 220 -2.52 3.73 2.59
CA SER A 220 -3.83 3.07 2.61
C SER A 220 -4.89 3.92 3.30
N ARG A 221 -4.52 4.72 4.30
CA ARG A 221 -5.41 5.70 4.91
C ARG A 221 -5.69 6.88 3.99
N GLN A 222 -4.66 7.40 3.31
CA GLN A 222 -4.78 8.52 2.38
C GLN A 222 -5.66 8.16 1.18
N LEU A 223 -5.45 6.98 0.62
CA LEU A 223 -6.15 6.50 -0.56
C LEU A 223 -7.30 5.54 -0.21
N GLN A 224 -7.66 5.29 1.05
CA GLN A 224 -8.79 4.43 1.42
C GLN A 224 -8.80 3.04 0.74
N PHE A 225 -7.65 2.34 0.71
CA PHE A 225 -7.59 0.93 0.31
C PHE A 225 -7.28 0.05 1.52
N SER A 226 -7.54 -1.26 1.40
CA SER A 226 -7.34 -2.21 2.49
C SER A 226 -5.92 -2.80 2.48
N ILE A 227 -5.34 -3.06 3.65
CA ILE A 227 -4.07 -3.78 3.74
C ILE A 227 -4.34 -5.18 4.27
N LEU A 228 -3.78 -6.18 3.59
CA LEU A 228 -3.76 -7.56 4.07
C LEU A 228 -2.39 -7.90 4.66
N ASP A 229 -2.36 -8.23 5.94
CA ASP A 229 -1.20 -8.83 6.60
C ASP A 229 -1.43 -10.33 6.76
N CYS A 230 -0.62 -11.14 6.08
CA CYS A 230 -0.74 -12.60 6.12
C CYS A 230 0.08 -13.23 7.26
N GLY A 231 0.66 -12.44 8.17
CA GLY A 231 1.37 -12.96 9.35
C GLY A 231 2.64 -13.76 9.03
N VAL A 232 3.18 -13.63 7.81
CA VAL A 232 4.41 -14.33 7.40
C VAL A 232 5.61 -13.76 8.15
N GLN A 233 6.44 -14.64 8.71
CA GLN A 233 7.61 -14.32 9.53
C GLN A 233 8.86 -14.99 8.93
N ASP A 234 10.04 -14.62 9.43
CA ASP A 234 11.33 -15.18 8.99
C ASP A 234 11.38 -16.72 9.00
N LYS A 235 10.74 -17.36 9.99
CA LYS A 235 10.67 -18.83 10.11
C LYS A 235 9.85 -19.51 9.01
N HIS A 236 8.95 -18.76 8.35
CA HIS A 236 8.09 -19.25 7.27
C HIS A 236 8.78 -19.17 5.89
N LEU A 237 10.04 -18.75 5.83
CA LEU A 237 10.82 -18.70 4.60
C LEU A 237 11.53 -20.02 4.34
N SER A 238 11.67 -20.36 3.06
CA SER A 238 12.48 -21.47 2.58
C SER A 238 13.93 -21.28 3.02
N GLN A 239 14.51 -22.33 3.60
CA GLN A 239 15.91 -22.32 4.03
C GLN A 239 16.88 -22.19 2.85
N ALA A 240 16.47 -22.63 1.65
CA ALA A 240 17.33 -22.70 0.48
C ALA A 240 17.64 -21.33 -0.13
N ASP A 241 16.64 -20.45 -0.23
CA ASP A 241 16.81 -19.15 -0.88
C ASP A 241 16.45 -17.95 0.00
N LYS A 242 15.89 -18.19 1.19
CA LYS A 242 15.51 -17.18 2.18
C LYS A 242 14.63 -16.06 1.61
N MET A 243 13.86 -16.37 0.57
CA MET A 243 12.97 -15.43 -0.13
C MET A 243 11.61 -16.06 -0.39
N HIS A 244 11.58 -17.28 -0.92
CA HIS A 244 10.33 -18.00 -1.12
C HIS A 244 9.80 -18.55 0.19
N LEU A 245 8.49 -18.76 0.26
CA LEU A 245 7.85 -19.37 1.42
C LEU A 245 8.21 -20.85 1.51
N SER A 246 8.40 -21.36 2.72
CA SER A 246 8.38 -22.81 3.00
C SER A 246 6.95 -23.36 2.81
N ASP A 247 6.77 -24.68 2.93
CA ASP A 247 5.44 -25.30 2.85
C ASP A 247 4.48 -24.73 3.90
N GLU A 248 4.91 -24.69 5.17
CA GLU A 248 4.16 -24.05 6.27
C GLU A 248 3.86 -22.58 5.98
N GLY A 249 4.84 -21.84 5.43
CA GLY A 249 4.64 -20.45 5.05
C GLY A 249 3.61 -20.26 3.94
N ARG A 250 3.56 -21.17 2.96
CA ARG A 250 2.56 -21.16 1.89
C ARG A 250 1.17 -21.42 2.44
N ASP A 251 1.01 -22.42 3.31
CA ASP A 251 -0.27 -22.75 3.92
C ASP A 251 -0.83 -21.57 4.74
N LEU A 252 0.03 -20.93 5.54
CA LEU A 252 -0.34 -19.70 6.27
C LEU A 252 -0.73 -18.57 5.31
N TYR A 253 0.05 -18.34 4.26
CA TYR A 253 -0.19 -17.26 3.30
C TYR A 253 -1.52 -17.46 2.56
N TYR A 254 -1.80 -18.69 2.10
CA TYR A 254 -3.02 -19.02 1.36
C TYR A 254 -4.25 -18.99 2.26
N SER A 255 -4.18 -19.57 3.46
CA SER A 255 -5.28 -19.53 4.44
C SER A 255 -5.62 -18.10 4.88
N SER A 256 -4.62 -17.23 5.05
CA SER A 256 -4.85 -15.81 5.34
C SER A 256 -5.65 -15.11 4.24
N ILE A 257 -5.30 -15.36 2.97
CA ILE A 257 -6.02 -14.79 1.82
C ILE A 257 -7.46 -15.29 1.77
N TYR A 258 -7.69 -16.59 1.96
CA TYR A 258 -9.05 -17.14 1.95
C TYR A 258 -9.90 -16.59 3.09
N THR A 259 -9.35 -16.58 4.31
CA THR A 259 -10.03 -16.03 5.50
C THR A 259 -10.42 -14.57 5.28
N TYR A 260 -9.56 -13.79 4.63
CA TYR A 260 -9.88 -12.40 4.30
C TYR A 260 -11.07 -12.30 3.33
N PHE A 261 -11.10 -13.07 2.25
CA PHE A 261 -12.22 -13.05 1.31
C PHE A 261 -13.51 -13.63 1.89
N ASP A 262 -13.44 -14.66 2.74
CA ASP A 262 -14.58 -15.19 3.48
C ASP A 262 -15.21 -14.11 4.39
N ALA A 263 -14.38 -13.36 5.12
CA ALA A 263 -14.83 -12.25 5.96
C ALA A 263 -15.43 -11.10 5.12
N LEU A 264 -14.79 -10.78 3.99
CA LEU A 264 -15.29 -9.76 3.06
C LEU A 264 -16.68 -10.13 2.54
N GLN A 265 -16.88 -11.39 2.15
CA GLN A 265 -18.18 -11.90 1.69
C GLN A 265 -19.25 -11.79 2.78
N GLN A 266 -18.94 -12.19 4.02
CA GLN A 266 -19.89 -12.10 5.14
C GLN A 266 -20.30 -10.65 5.42
N SER A 267 -19.38 -9.69 5.28
CA SER A 267 -19.67 -8.28 5.50
C SER A 267 -20.66 -7.69 4.49
N GLN A 268 -20.71 -8.23 3.27
CA GLN A 268 -21.62 -7.77 2.22
C GLN A 268 -23.05 -8.28 2.43
N VAL A 269 -23.21 -9.48 3.00
CA VAL A 269 -24.53 -10.09 3.25
C VAL A 269 -25.25 -9.42 4.44
N ALA A 270 -24.52 -8.80 5.37
CA ALA A 270 -25.09 -8.19 6.57
C ALA A 270 -25.91 -6.90 6.31
N VAL A 271 -25.93 -6.37 5.08
CA VAL A 271 -26.81 -5.26 4.68
C VAL A 271 -28.12 -5.82 4.13
N ALA A 272 -28.79 -6.69 4.89
CA ALA A 272 -30.19 -6.95 4.62
C ALA A 272 -30.95 -5.63 4.82
N PRO A 273 -31.81 -5.22 3.89
CA PRO A 273 -32.61 -4.03 4.08
C PRO A 273 -33.40 -4.26 5.37
N TYR A 274 -33.28 -3.34 6.33
CA TYR A 274 -34.31 -3.20 7.34
C TYR A 274 -35.60 -3.01 6.54
N LEU A 275 -36.36 -4.09 6.37
CA LEU A 275 -37.72 -4.05 5.91
C LEU A 275 -38.35 -2.94 6.73
N ASN A 276 -38.77 -1.89 6.03
CA ASN A 276 -39.65 -0.86 6.55
C ASN A 276 -40.88 -1.60 7.08
N ARG A 277 -40.78 -2.05 8.34
CA ARG A 277 -41.90 -2.52 9.11
C ARG A 277 -42.73 -1.27 9.27
N SER A 278 -43.74 -1.16 8.42
CA SER A 278 -44.77 -0.15 8.45
C SER A 278 -45.17 0.01 9.91
N LYS A 279 -44.73 1.11 10.52
CA LYS A 279 -45.24 1.55 11.81
C LYS A 279 -46.70 1.93 11.55
N SER A 280 -47.60 0.96 11.68
CA SER A 280 -48.97 1.27 12.02
C SER A 280 -48.94 2.06 13.34
N PRO A 281 -49.58 3.24 13.39
CA PRO A 281 -49.60 4.04 14.60
C PRO A 281 -50.55 3.38 15.59
N SER A 282 -50.01 2.63 16.56
CA SER A 282 -50.76 2.23 17.75
C SER A 282 -50.65 3.34 18.80
N SER A 283 -51.83 3.80 19.21
CA SER A 283 -52.19 4.84 20.17
C SER A 283 -51.39 4.83 21.49
N PRO A 284 -51.27 5.99 22.16
CA PRO A 284 -50.66 6.07 23.47
C PRO A 284 -51.67 5.58 24.53
N THR A 285 -51.30 4.59 25.32
CA THR A 285 -51.98 4.31 26.59
C THR A 285 -50.96 4.28 27.70
N SER A 286 -50.96 5.40 28.44
CA SER A 286 -50.55 5.58 29.82
C SER A 286 -50.64 4.28 30.63
N HIS A 287 -49.59 3.92 31.37
CA HIS A 287 -49.70 3.61 32.80
C HIS A 287 -48.34 3.74 33.51
N HIS A 288 -48.30 4.65 34.47
CA HIS A 288 -47.43 4.65 35.64
C HIS A 288 -47.41 3.29 36.33
N HIS A 289 -46.25 2.85 36.86
CA HIS A 289 -46.07 2.67 38.30
C HIS A 289 -44.61 2.38 38.72
N HIS A 290 -44.28 2.95 39.88
CA HIS A 290 -43.05 2.87 40.67
C HIS A 290 -42.61 1.46 41.09
N SER A 291 -41.29 1.29 41.32
CA SER A 291 -40.64 0.94 42.62
C SER A 291 -39.19 0.44 42.37
N LYS A 292 -38.12 1.17 42.75
CA LYS A 292 -37.38 1.12 44.04
C LYS A 292 -37.22 -0.29 44.64
N THR A 293 -35.98 -0.80 44.68
CA THR A 293 -35.17 -1.24 45.86
C THR A 293 -33.99 -2.10 45.36
N GLN A 294 -32.70 -1.83 45.61
CA GLN A 294 -31.91 -1.78 46.85
C GLN A 294 -31.15 -3.10 47.15
N SER A 295 -29.84 -2.95 47.37
CA SER A 295 -28.93 -3.74 48.24
C SER A 295 -28.24 -5.03 47.78
N HIS A 296 -26.90 -4.95 47.89
CA HIS A 296 -25.94 -5.86 48.54
C HIS A 296 -25.94 -7.36 48.21
N HIS A 297 -24.81 -7.90 47.74
CA HIS A 297 -23.80 -8.56 48.60
C HIS A 297 -22.64 -9.24 47.84
N ARG A 298 -21.43 -9.02 48.38
CA ARG A 298 -20.31 -9.96 48.59
C ARG A 298 -19.59 -10.66 47.43
N SER A 299 -18.32 -10.28 47.29
CA SER A 299 -17.17 -11.17 47.06
C SER A 299 -17.08 -12.28 48.14
N PRO A 300 -16.45 -13.43 47.85
CA PRO A 300 -15.01 -13.50 48.11
C PRO A 300 -14.19 -14.34 47.11
N SER A 301 -12.92 -13.96 46.97
CA SER A 301 -11.83 -14.81 46.50
C SER A 301 -11.60 -16.00 47.45
N PRO A 302 -11.03 -17.10 46.95
CA PRO A 302 -9.77 -17.53 47.55
C PRO A 302 -8.72 -18.01 46.55
N GLN A 303 -7.49 -17.80 47.00
CA GLN A 303 -6.23 -18.35 46.52
C GLN A 303 -6.28 -19.88 46.51
N HIS A 304 -5.60 -20.52 45.55
CA HIS A 304 -4.81 -21.73 45.84
C HIS A 304 -3.70 -21.92 44.80
N ALA A 305 -2.50 -22.09 45.34
CA ALA A 305 -1.26 -22.44 44.67
C ALA A 305 -1.26 -23.90 44.19
N SER A 306 -0.54 -24.17 43.09
CA SER A 306 0.11 -25.45 42.70
C SER A 306 0.83 -25.16 41.36
N SER A 307 2.15 -25.00 41.24
CA SER A 307 3.26 -25.94 41.47
C SER A 307 3.11 -27.27 40.73
N THR A 308 3.36 -27.28 39.42
CA THR A 308 3.78 -28.49 38.70
C THR A 308 4.96 -28.18 37.78
N THR A 309 6.13 -28.55 38.27
CA THR A 309 7.38 -28.76 37.54
C THR A 309 7.23 -29.91 36.54
N THR A 310 7.31 -29.62 35.23
CA THR A 310 7.42 -30.67 34.21
C THR A 310 8.85 -30.78 33.71
N LYS A 311 9.40 -31.98 33.91
CA LYS A 311 10.76 -32.41 33.64
C LYS A 311 11.15 -32.29 32.17
N HIS A 312 12.37 -31.81 31.95
CA HIS A 312 13.14 -31.94 30.72
C HIS A 312 13.20 -33.40 30.26
N ARG A 313 12.69 -33.69 29.06
CA ARG A 313 12.95 -34.94 28.34
C ARG A 313 13.97 -34.67 27.24
N ARG A 314 15.21 -35.01 27.55
CA ARG A 314 16.38 -34.98 26.67
C ARG A 314 16.20 -36.02 25.55
N TRP A 315 15.97 -35.56 24.33
CA TRP A 315 16.08 -36.41 23.13
C TRP A 315 17.46 -36.16 22.52
N THR A 316 18.36 -37.12 22.71
CA THR A 316 19.61 -37.25 21.96
C THR A 316 19.37 -38.20 20.80
N SER A 317 19.09 -37.65 19.63
CA SER A 317 19.14 -38.39 18.36
C SER A 317 20.30 -37.83 17.56
N GLN A 318 21.39 -38.61 17.51
CA GLN A 318 22.52 -38.41 16.60
C GLN A 318 22.01 -38.42 15.15
N PRO A 319 22.42 -37.47 14.30
CA PRO A 319 22.24 -37.62 12.86
C PRO A 319 23.30 -38.60 12.30
N PRO A 320 22.93 -39.50 11.36
CA PRO A 320 23.90 -40.33 10.66
C PRO A 320 24.75 -39.49 9.70
N ALA A 321 26.01 -39.90 9.56
CA ALA A 321 27.02 -39.29 8.73
C ALA A 321 26.61 -39.28 7.23
N PRO A 322 26.92 -38.21 6.48
CA PRO A 322 26.69 -38.17 5.04
C PRO A 322 27.73 -39.03 4.30
N GLN A 323 27.24 -39.92 3.44
CA GLN A 323 28.07 -40.62 2.45
C GLN A 323 28.50 -39.66 1.32
N PRO A 324 29.70 -39.84 0.74
CA PRO A 324 30.20 -38.97 -0.32
C PRO A 324 29.52 -39.26 -1.66
N PHE A 325 28.89 -38.24 -2.24
CA PHE A 325 28.44 -38.25 -3.63
C PHE A 325 29.63 -38.10 -4.58
N ASN A 326 29.82 -39.09 -5.44
CA ASN A 326 30.83 -39.14 -6.48
C ASN A 326 30.28 -38.44 -7.74
N HIS A 327 30.76 -37.23 -8.05
CA HIS A 327 30.44 -36.55 -9.31
C HIS A 327 31.38 -37.02 -10.42
N GLN A 328 30.87 -37.87 -11.31
CA GLN A 328 31.47 -38.06 -12.63
C GLN A 328 31.10 -36.86 -13.52
N GLN A 329 32.11 -36.07 -13.88
CA GLN A 329 32.02 -35.09 -14.98
C GLN A 329 32.16 -35.83 -16.32
N PRO A 330 31.33 -35.53 -17.33
CA PRO A 330 31.62 -35.92 -18.70
C PRO A 330 32.67 -34.98 -19.35
N PRO A 331 33.43 -35.47 -20.35
CA PRO A 331 34.65 -34.85 -20.84
C PRO A 331 34.41 -33.65 -21.77
N VAL A 332 35.33 -32.70 -21.68
CA VAL A 332 35.45 -31.53 -22.58
C VAL A 332 36.22 -31.93 -23.85
N PRO A 333 35.72 -31.63 -25.07
CA PRO A 333 36.51 -31.75 -26.29
C PRO A 333 37.38 -30.50 -26.56
N PRO A 334 38.50 -30.64 -27.30
CA PRO A 334 39.56 -29.64 -27.36
C PRO A 334 39.42 -28.63 -28.50
N ASN A 335 40.00 -27.45 -28.26
CA ASN A 335 40.62 -26.50 -29.21
C ASN A 335 39.99 -26.30 -30.60
N MET A 336 39.56 -25.07 -30.87
CA MET A 336 39.97 -24.34 -32.07
C MET A 336 40.33 -22.90 -31.68
N ALA A 337 41.59 -22.55 -31.98
CA ALA A 337 42.13 -21.22 -31.91
C ALA A 337 41.63 -20.39 -33.10
N SER A 338 41.31 -19.11 -32.88
CA SER A 338 41.73 -18.01 -33.76
C SER A 338 41.29 -16.64 -33.22
N GLN A 339 42.25 -15.70 -33.25
CA GLN A 339 42.10 -14.26 -33.47
C GLN A 339 41.61 -13.33 -32.33
N ASN A 340 42.61 -12.69 -31.72
CA ASN A 340 42.79 -11.22 -31.67
C ASN A 340 41.52 -10.35 -31.70
N SER A 341 41.16 -9.79 -30.55
CA SER A 341 40.86 -8.36 -30.48
C SER A 341 41.16 -7.82 -29.08
N SER A 342 42.15 -6.94 -29.05
CA SER A 342 42.52 -6.13 -27.90
C SER A 342 41.45 -5.04 -27.72
N TYR A 343 40.61 -5.14 -26.68
CA TYR A 343 39.82 -4.00 -26.22
C TYR A 343 40.06 -3.71 -24.75
N SER A 344 40.60 -2.52 -24.53
CA SER A 344 41.03 -1.95 -23.28
C SER A 344 39.87 -1.68 -22.31
N ARG A 345 40.05 -2.21 -21.10
CA ARG A 345 39.71 -1.65 -19.77
C ARG A 345 38.63 -0.55 -19.74
N THR A 346 37.43 -0.94 -19.35
CA THR A 346 36.41 -0.08 -18.72
C THR A 346 36.85 0.34 -17.31
N SER A 347 37.46 1.53 -17.20
CA SER A 347 37.77 2.20 -15.93
C SER A 347 37.38 3.69 -15.99
N THR A 348 36.10 3.97 -16.27
CA THR A 348 35.58 5.35 -16.32
C THR A 348 34.35 5.59 -15.45
N HIS A 349 33.69 4.56 -14.91
CA HIS A 349 32.46 4.79 -14.15
C HIS A 349 32.69 5.22 -12.68
N ASN A 350 33.79 4.80 -12.05
CA ASN A 350 34.13 5.17 -10.66
C ASN A 350 34.84 6.53 -10.53
N LYS A 351 35.44 7.05 -11.60
CA LYS A 351 35.97 8.44 -11.62
C LYS A 351 34.85 9.48 -11.70
N LYS A 352 33.72 9.14 -12.34
CA LYS A 352 32.61 10.08 -12.57
C LYS A 352 31.82 10.41 -11.29
N MET A 353 31.61 9.46 -10.38
CA MET A 353 31.00 9.75 -9.06
C MET A 353 31.96 10.43 -8.08
N LYS A 354 33.28 10.17 -8.16
CA LYS A 354 34.28 10.93 -7.39
C LYS A 354 34.37 12.40 -7.85
N ASN A 355 34.13 12.69 -9.12
CA ASN A 355 34.11 14.06 -9.64
C ASN A 355 32.86 14.85 -9.22
N ILE A 356 31.67 14.23 -9.09
CA ILE A 356 30.47 14.92 -8.60
C ILE A 356 30.61 15.31 -7.11
N LYS A 357 31.23 14.46 -6.28
CA LYS A 357 31.55 14.83 -4.89
C LYS A 357 32.61 15.94 -4.78
N ASN A 358 33.45 16.11 -5.80
CA ASN A 358 34.51 17.12 -5.81
C ASN A 358 34.12 18.43 -6.51
N SER A 359 33.13 18.44 -7.40
CA SER A 359 32.65 19.66 -8.09
C SER A 359 31.59 20.42 -7.31
N ILE A 360 30.89 19.78 -6.38
CA ILE A 360 29.95 20.43 -5.45
C ILE A 360 30.73 20.88 -4.20
N LYS A 361 31.73 21.75 -4.39
CA LYS A 361 32.28 22.51 -3.28
C LYS A 361 31.36 23.71 -3.05
N CYS A 362 30.50 23.63 -2.03
CA CYS A 362 30.01 24.83 -1.38
C CYS A 362 31.25 25.62 -0.93
N HIS A 363 31.62 26.66 -1.68
CA HIS A 363 32.87 27.40 -1.53
C HIS A 363 32.98 28.28 -0.28
N SER A 364 32.29 27.91 0.80
CA SER A 364 32.45 28.57 2.09
C SER A 364 32.55 27.50 3.17
N LYS A 365 33.56 27.66 4.02
CA LYS A 365 33.80 26.83 5.22
C LYS A 365 32.65 26.91 6.24
N ASP A 366 31.57 27.64 5.93
CA ASP A 366 30.49 28.00 6.86
C ASP A 366 29.19 27.20 6.63
N TYR A 367 29.22 26.16 5.80
CA TYR A 367 28.03 25.35 5.48
C TYR A 367 28.35 23.85 5.60
N GLN A 368 28.48 23.36 6.84
CA GLN A 368 28.71 21.93 7.12
C GLN A 368 27.52 21.04 6.74
N TYR A 369 26.31 21.59 6.62
CA TYR A 369 25.08 20.83 6.44
C TYR A 369 24.33 21.30 5.18
N CYS A 370 24.35 20.49 4.12
CA CYS A 370 23.68 20.78 2.86
C CYS A 370 22.79 19.63 2.40
N VAL A 371 21.61 19.96 1.88
CA VAL A 371 20.71 19.04 1.19
C VAL A 371 20.72 19.39 -0.30
N HIS A 372 20.94 18.38 -1.15
CA HIS A 372 20.92 18.54 -2.60
C HIS A 372 19.67 17.84 -3.18
N ARG A 373 18.94 18.54 -4.05
CA ARG A 373 17.76 18.01 -4.73
C ARG A 373 17.72 18.43 -6.20
N GLU A 374 17.33 17.50 -7.05
CA GLU A 374 17.03 17.77 -8.46
C GLU A 374 15.68 18.50 -8.52
N VAL A 375 15.61 19.59 -9.28
CA VAL A 375 14.41 20.41 -9.45
C VAL A 375 14.17 20.69 -10.93
N TYR A 376 12.92 20.99 -11.30
CA TYR A 376 12.58 21.33 -12.69
C TYR A 376 13.15 22.69 -13.09
N GLU A 377 13.57 22.81 -14.35
CA GLU A 377 14.34 23.96 -14.81
C GLU A 377 13.59 25.31 -14.75
N LYS A 378 12.26 25.23 -14.83
CA LYS A 378 11.33 26.35 -14.88
C LYS A 378 11.28 27.22 -13.63
N PHE A 379 11.78 26.76 -12.48
CA PHE A 379 11.69 27.56 -11.26
C PHE A 379 12.83 28.54 -11.09
N THR A 380 12.50 29.78 -10.77
CA THR A 380 13.46 30.76 -10.26
C THR A 380 13.93 30.37 -8.84
N ILE A 381 15.11 30.87 -8.45
CA ILE A 381 15.60 30.69 -7.07
C ILE A 381 14.63 31.29 -6.05
N GLN A 382 13.96 32.39 -6.39
CA GLN A 382 13.06 33.10 -5.49
C GLN A 382 11.79 32.28 -5.21
N GLU A 383 11.17 31.69 -6.25
CA GLU A 383 10.03 30.79 -6.09
C GLU A 383 10.38 29.58 -5.22
N LEU A 384 11.55 28.96 -5.44
CA LEU A 384 12.00 27.85 -4.61
C LEU A 384 12.18 28.28 -3.15
N LYS A 385 12.71 29.48 -2.88
CA LYS A 385 12.82 30.01 -1.51
C LYS A 385 11.45 30.21 -0.87
N ASP A 386 10.49 30.72 -1.62
CA ASP A 386 9.15 31.01 -1.09
C ASP A 386 8.37 29.74 -0.80
N ILE A 387 8.49 28.71 -1.65
CA ILE A 387 7.95 27.38 -1.37
C ILE A 387 8.59 26.82 -0.09
N LEU A 388 9.92 26.81 0.01
CA LEU A 388 10.60 26.29 1.21
C LEU A 388 10.18 27.03 2.49
N ARG A 389 10.04 28.36 2.45
CA ARG A 389 9.53 29.15 3.57
C ARG A 389 8.08 28.80 3.90
N GLY A 390 7.23 28.57 2.90
CA GLY A 390 5.85 28.14 3.06
C GLY A 390 5.72 26.81 3.81
N LEU A 391 6.74 25.93 3.73
CA LEU A 391 6.82 24.67 4.49
C LEU A 391 7.30 24.86 5.94
N GLY A 392 7.48 26.11 6.38
CA GLY A 392 8.06 26.44 7.68
C GLY A 392 9.55 26.09 7.80
N LEU A 393 10.22 25.84 6.67
CA LEU A 393 11.62 25.43 6.67
C LEU A 393 12.54 26.65 6.75
N ARG A 394 13.41 26.66 7.76
CA ARG A 394 14.48 27.67 7.88
C ARG A 394 15.75 27.14 7.23
N PHE A 395 16.34 27.92 6.34
CA PHE A 395 17.58 27.57 5.65
C PHE A 395 18.48 28.81 5.56
N LYS A 396 19.79 28.58 5.54
CA LYS A 396 20.80 29.65 5.54
C LYS A 396 21.01 30.22 4.14
N LYS A 397 21.12 29.35 3.14
CA LYS A 397 21.35 29.73 1.74
C LYS A 397 20.77 28.68 0.81
N THR A 398 20.30 29.13 -0.34
CA THR A 398 19.97 28.26 -1.47
C THR A 398 20.83 28.63 -2.68
N ASN A 399 21.28 27.63 -3.42
CA ASN A 399 22.00 27.81 -4.68
C ASN A 399 21.45 26.85 -5.73
N LYS A 400 21.35 27.31 -6.97
CA LYS A 400 20.89 26.52 -8.13
C LYS A 400 22.05 26.36 -9.08
N GLN A 401 22.35 25.11 -9.44
CA GLN A 401 23.44 24.77 -10.34
C GLN A 401 22.98 23.75 -11.36
N PHE A 402 23.44 23.86 -12.59
CA PHE A 402 23.25 22.84 -13.61
C PHE A 402 24.42 21.87 -13.58
N ILE A 403 24.13 20.57 -13.39
CA ILE A 403 25.12 19.50 -13.40
C ILE A 403 24.59 18.40 -14.30
N ASP A 404 25.33 18.07 -15.37
CA ASP A 404 24.98 17.01 -16.32
C ASP A 404 23.54 17.13 -16.90
N GLY A 405 23.14 18.35 -17.28
CA GLY A 405 21.79 18.61 -17.84
C GLY A 405 20.66 18.51 -16.82
N LYS A 406 20.97 18.46 -15.52
CA LYS A 406 20.00 18.46 -14.43
C LYS A 406 20.21 19.68 -13.55
N MET A 407 19.12 20.31 -13.16
CA MET A 407 19.16 21.42 -12.25
C MET A 407 19.12 20.94 -10.80
N ILE A 408 20.19 21.23 -10.07
CA ILE A 408 20.36 20.83 -8.67
C ILE A 408 20.21 22.07 -7.78
N LEU A 409 19.22 22.02 -6.88
CA LEU A 409 19.07 22.94 -5.77
C LEU A 409 19.89 22.42 -4.58
N SER A 410 20.82 23.25 -4.10
CA SER A 410 21.59 23.02 -2.89
C SER A 410 21.06 23.93 -1.80
N ILE A 411 20.63 23.35 -0.68
CA ILE A 411 20.02 24.05 0.45
C ILE A 411 20.92 23.87 1.66
N ALA A 412 21.50 24.95 2.14
CA ALA A 412 22.32 24.95 3.34
C ALA A 412 21.45 25.11 4.59
N LEU A 413 21.63 24.23 5.56
CA LEU A 413 20.89 24.19 6.82
C LEU A 413 21.68 24.89 7.94
N PHE A 414 21.00 25.21 9.04
CA PHE A 414 21.64 25.82 10.20
C PHE A 414 22.33 24.79 11.10
N ALA A 415 21.79 23.56 11.16
CA ALA A 415 22.31 22.48 12.00
C ALA A 415 22.05 21.10 11.34
N GLU A 416 22.77 20.05 11.76
CA GLU A 416 22.67 18.71 11.18
C GLU A 416 21.33 18.05 11.52
N GLU A 417 20.85 18.27 12.73
CA GLU A 417 19.64 17.66 13.29
C GLU A 417 18.39 18.07 12.50
N GLN A 418 18.45 19.25 11.87
CA GLN A 418 17.39 19.74 10.99
C GLN A 418 17.32 18.94 9.69
N ARG A 419 18.38 18.24 9.28
CA ARG A 419 18.44 17.55 7.99
C ARG A 419 17.33 16.53 7.82
N THR A 420 17.10 15.68 8.82
CA THR A 420 16.09 14.62 8.73
C THR A 420 14.67 15.20 8.65
N GLU A 421 14.35 16.20 9.49
CA GLU A 421 13.05 16.89 9.43
C GLU A 421 12.88 17.65 8.10
N PHE A 422 13.93 18.31 7.63
CA PHE A 422 13.94 19.06 6.38
C PHE A 422 13.73 18.14 5.18
N GLU A 423 14.42 16.99 5.15
CA GLU A 423 14.24 15.99 4.10
C GLU A 423 12.83 15.39 4.13
N GLN A 424 12.26 15.15 5.32
CA GLN A 424 10.89 14.66 5.48
C GLN A 424 9.85 15.68 4.98
N ARG A 425 9.94 16.95 5.40
CA ARG A 425 8.99 18.00 4.95
C ARG A 425 9.13 18.33 3.46
N LEU A 426 10.36 18.39 2.95
CA LEU A 426 10.59 18.52 1.50
C LEU A 426 9.90 17.39 0.74
N HIS A 427 9.98 16.19 1.28
CA HIS A 427 9.42 15.00 0.66
C HIS A 427 7.89 14.97 0.71
N ASP A 428 7.30 15.41 1.82
CA ASP A 428 5.85 15.44 2.01
C ASP A 428 5.16 16.50 1.14
N HIS A 429 5.88 17.55 0.72
CA HIS A 429 5.25 18.71 0.07
C HIS A 429 5.78 19.10 -1.32
N LEU A 430 7.03 18.78 -1.67
CA LEU A 430 7.69 19.38 -2.85
C LEU A 430 7.87 18.40 -4.03
N PHE A 431 7.55 17.11 -3.87
CA PHE A 431 7.91 16.09 -4.86
C PHE A 431 6.83 15.04 -5.18
N THR A 432 5.54 15.31 -4.92
CA THR A 432 4.48 14.61 -5.65
C THR A 432 4.07 15.46 -6.86
N GLU A 433 3.97 14.82 -8.02
CA GLU A 433 3.53 15.42 -9.28
C GLU A 433 2.15 16.09 -9.15
N GLU A 434 1.33 15.64 -8.20
CA GLU A 434 0.01 16.19 -7.87
C GLU A 434 0.07 17.51 -7.06
N HIS A 435 0.96 17.64 -6.08
CA HIS A 435 1.14 18.93 -5.35
C HIS A 435 1.70 20.01 -6.26
N TYR A 436 2.49 19.61 -7.25
CA TYR A 436 3.05 20.47 -8.28
C TYR A 436 1.96 21.15 -9.14
N VAL A 437 0.92 20.41 -9.53
CA VAL A 437 -0.23 20.94 -10.28
C VAL A 437 -1.09 21.85 -9.40
N GLN A 438 -1.29 21.51 -8.12
CA GLN A 438 -2.08 22.34 -7.20
C GLN A 438 -1.41 23.68 -6.84
N LEU A 439 -0.08 23.71 -6.62
CA LEU A 439 0.64 24.95 -6.28
C LEU A 439 0.73 25.94 -7.44
N VAL A 440 0.83 25.44 -8.68
CA VAL A 440 0.87 26.29 -9.89
C VAL A 440 -0.55 26.68 -10.34
N GLY A 441 -1.52 25.78 -10.19
CA GLY A 441 -2.93 26.04 -10.54
C GLY A 441 -3.63 27.05 -9.65
N HIS A 442 -3.09 27.37 -8.47
CA HIS A 442 -3.63 28.41 -7.57
C HIS A 442 -3.00 29.81 -7.75
N ARG A 443 -2.07 30.00 -8.70
CA ARG A 443 -1.38 31.28 -8.96
C ARG A 443 -1.51 31.81 -10.40
N LEU A 444 -2.23 31.11 -11.27
CA LEU A 444 -2.84 31.66 -12.49
C LEU A 444 -4.31 31.92 -12.20
#